data_AF-A0A1Q9PGA6-F1
#
_entry.id   AF-A0A1Q9PGA6-F1
#
_cell.length_a   1.000
_cell.length_b   1.000
_cell.length_c   1.000
_cell.angle_alpha   90.00
_cell.angle_beta   90.00
_cell.angle_gamma   90.00
#
_symmetry.space_group_name_H-M   'P 1'
#
loop_
_entity.id
_entity.type
_entity.pdbx_description
1 polymer ?
#
loop_
_entity_poly.entity_id
_entity_poly.type
_entity_poly.pdbx_seq_one_letter_code
_entity_poly.pdbx_strand_id
1 'polypeptide(L)' 'HLDQEAFQETERFKTLAKNRYKIEAKNSELKHGHGFETAKSSGLFGMEIQGATTIFAVNLKRIIKLLNEKE' A
#
# COMPACT_ATOMS: atom_id res chain seq x y z
N HIS A 1 11.38 15.84 -20.76
CA HIS A 1 12.35 15.23 -19.84
C HIS A 1 12.92 16.23 -18.84
N LEU A 2 13.33 17.43 -19.26
CA LEU A 2 13.87 18.48 -18.37
C LEU A 2 12.96 18.81 -17.18
N ASP A 3 11.64 18.90 -17.38
CA ASP A 3 10.71 19.20 -16.28
C ASP A 3 10.61 18.06 -15.25
N GLN A 4 10.77 16.80 -15.68
CA GLN A 4 10.77 15.66 -14.77
C GLN A 4 12.05 15.62 -13.94
N GLU A 5 13.18 15.97 -14.54
CA GLU A 5 14.48 16.07 -13.87
C GLU A 5 14.45 17.20 -12.83
N ALA A 6 13.97 18.38 -13.22
CA ALA A 6 13.77 19.50 -12.30
C ALA A 6 12.81 19.16 -11.15
N PHE A 7 11.75 18.40 -11.42
CA PHE A 7 10.82 17.93 -10.39
C PHE A 7 11.47 16.95 -9.40
N GLN A 8 12.31 16.03 -9.88
CA GLN A 8 13.00 15.06 -9.03
C GLN A 8 13.98 15.74 -8.06
N GLU A 9 14.55 16.88 -8.45
CA GLU A 9 15.44 17.65 -7.59
C GLU A 9 14.72 18.41 -6.48
N THR A 10 13.40 18.55 -6.54
CA THR A 10 12.62 19.23 -5.49
C THR A 10 12.71 18.49 -4.15
N GLU A 11 12.77 19.24 -3.05
CA GLU A 11 12.74 18.67 -1.69
C GLU A 11 11.47 17.86 -1.41
N ARG A 12 10.34 18.26 -2.02
CA ARG A 12 9.09 17.50 -1.97
C ARG A 12 9.27 16.10 -2.55
N PHE A 13 9.85 16.00 -3.74
CA PHE A 13 10.09 14.70 -4.37
C PHE A 13 11.05 13.86 -3.54
N LYS A 14 12.20 14.42 -3.13
CA LYS A 14 13.21 13.73 -2.32
C LYS A 14 12.64 13.20 -1.00
N THR A 15 11.81 13.99 -0.33
CA THR A 15 11.14 13.57 0.91
C THR A 15 10.15 12.43 0.68
N LEU A 16 9.36 12.49 -0.39
CA LEU A 16 8.43 11.40 -0.74
C LEU A 16 9.20 10.13 -1.13
N ALA A 17 10.26 10.26 -1.93
CA ALA A 17 11.12 9.15 -2.35
C ALA A 17 11.76 8.44 -1.14
N LYS A 18 12.27 9.18 -0.16
CA LYS A 18 12.81 8.62 1.10
C LYS A 18 11.78 7.81 1.89
N ASN A 19 10.48 8.11 1.76
CA ASN A 19 9.42 7.37 2.46
C ASN A 19 8.88 6.18 1.66
N ARG A 20 9.29 6.00 0.38
CA ARG A 20 8.73 4.99 -0.54
C ARG A 20 8.88 3.56 -0.01
N TYR A 21 10.01 3.26 0.63
CA TYR A 21 10.29 1.92 1.15
C TYR A 21 9.21 1.43 2.15
N LYS A 22 8.61 2.34 2.94
CA LYS A 22 7.54 2.01 3.90
C LYS A 22 6.26 1.57 3.16
N ILE A 23 5.96 2.25 2.06
CA ILE A 23 4.78 1.99 1.23
C ILE A 23 4.97 0.69 0.45
N GLU A 24 6.16 0.48 -0.12
CA GLU A 24 6.49 -0.74 -0.86
C GLU A 24 6.44 -1.99 0.02
N ALA A 25 6.97 -1.90 1.25
CA ALA A 25 6.88 -2.99 2.21
C ALA A 25 5.41 -3.35 2.49
N LYS A 26 4.54 -2.35 2.68
CA LYS A 26 3.11 -2.61 2.91
C LYS A 26 2.41 -3.18 1.68
N ASN A 27 2.74 -2.70 0.49
CA ASN A 27 2.20 -3.23 -0.76
C ASN A 27 2.63 -4.68 -1.01
N SER A 28 3.88 -5.02 -0.68
CA SER A 28 4.39 -6.40 -0.76
C SER A 28 3.64 -7.32 0.20
N GLU A 29 3.40 -6.86 1.44
CA GLU A 29 2.59 -7.60 2.43
C GLU A 29 1.14 -7.82 1.93
N LEU A 30 0.51 -6.79 1.38
CA LEU A 30 -0.85 -6.93 0.81
C LEU A 30 -0.87 -7.94 -0.33
N LYS A 31 0.08 -7.85 -1.27
CA LYS A 31 0.17 -8.73 -2.44
C LYS A 31 0.41 -10.18 -2.05
N HIS A 32 1.50 -10.44 -1.33
CA HIS A 32 1.95 -11.80 -1.05
C HIS A 32 1.31 -12.37 0.21
N GLY A 33 1.25 -11.60 1.30
CA GLY A 33 0.74 -12.04 2.60
C GLY A 33 -0.79 -12.11 2.68
N HIS A 34 -1.49 -11.34 1.84
CA HIS A 34 -2.96 -11.30 1.84
C HIS A 34 -3.59 -11.68 0.49
N GLY A 35 -2.78 -12.19 -0.44
CA GLY A 35 -3.25 -12.68 -1.75
C GLY A 35 -3.83 -11.60 -2.64
N PHE A 36 -3.50 -10.32 -2.41
CA PHE A 36 -3.96 -9.21 -3.24
C PHE A 36 -3.35 -9.20 -4.64
N GLU A 37 -2.28 -9.98 -4.86
CA GLU A 37 -1.63 -10.11 -6.16
C GLU A 37 -2.54 -10.75 -7.22
N THR A 38 -3.46 -11.63 -6.82
CA THR A 38 -4.35 -12.34 -7.75
C THR A 38 -5.73 -11.70 -7.75
N ALA A 39 -6.22 -11.31 -8.93
CA ALA A 39 -7.59 -10.82 -9.10
C ALA A 39 -8.60 -11.98 -8.91
N LYS A 40 -9.60 -11.78 -8.05
CA LYS A 40 -10.69 -12.74 -7.82
C LYS A 40 -11.84 -12.59 -8.81
N SER A 41 -11.87 -11.48 -9.53
CA SER A 41 -12.91 -11.08 -10.47
C SER A 41 -12.24 -10.40 -11.65
N SER A 42 -12.81 -10.58 -12.85
CA SER A 42 -12.47 -9.73 -13.99
C SER A 42 -13.13 -8.36 -13.86
N GLY A 43 -12.51 -7.33 -14.45
CA GLY A 43 -13.04 -5.97 -14.50
C GLY A 43 -12.69 -5.07 -13.32
N LEU A 44 -12.65 -3.75 -13.57
CA LEU A 44 -12.24 -2.72 -12.60
C LEU A 44 -13.09 -2.76 -11.31
N PHE A 45 -14.40 -2.95 -11.44
CA PHE A 45 -15.31 -2.95 -10.30
C PHE A 45 -14.99 -4.06 -9.29
N GLY A 46 -14.74 -5.28 -9.77
CA GLY A 46 -14.36 -6.40 -8.91
C GLY A 46 -13.00 -6.17 -8.23
N MET A 47 -12.05 -5.58 -8.95
CA MET A 47 -10.74 -5.21 -8.40
C MET A 47 -10.86 -4.11 -7.33
N GLU A 48 -11.76 -3.15 -7.51
CA GLU A 48 -12.02 -2.07 -6.55
C GLU A 48 -12.60 -2.61 -5.24
N ILE A 49 -13.61 -3.48 -5.33
CA ILE A 49 -14.16 -4.18 -4.16
C ILE A 49 -13.09 -5.02 -3.46
N GLN A 50 -12.29 -5.77 -4.24
CA GLN A 50 -11.20 -6.58 -3.69
C GLN A 50 -10.18 -5.70 -2.95
N GLY A 51 -9.79 -4.56 -3.54
CA GLY A 51 -8.86 -3.61 -2.93
C GLY A 51 -9.39 -3.04 -1.62
N ALA A 52 -10.60 -2.47 -1.65
CA ALA A 52 -11.23 -1.88 -0.47
C ALA A 52 -11.37 -2.89 0.68
N THR A 53 -11.87 -4.09 0.38
CA THR A 53 -12.09 -5.15 1.38
C THR A 53 -10.76 -5.64 1.97
N THR A 54 -9.74 -5.82 1.14
CA THR A 54 -8.41 -6.29 1.60
C THR A 54 -7.76 -5.27 2.52
N ILE A 55 -7.76 -3.99 2.13
CA ILE A 55 -7.20 -2.89 2.94
C ILE A 55 -7.91 -2.81 4.29
N PHE A 56 -9.25 -2.86 4.29
CA PHE A 56 -10.05 -2.82 5.50
C PHE A 56 -9.72 -3.97 6.47
N ALA A 57 -9.76 -5.21 5.98
CA ALA A 57 -9.51 -6.39 6.81
C ALA A 57 -8.08 -6.43 7.39
N VAL A 58 -7.08 -6.05 6.60
CA VAL A 58 -5.67 -6.05 7.02
C VAL A 58 -5.42 -4.97 8.08
N ASN A 59 -6.02 -3.79 7.92
CA ASN A 59 -5.92 -2.74 8.93
C ASN A 59 -6.61 -3.15 10.23
N LEU A 60 -7.77 -3.82 10.17
CA LEU A 60 -8.44 -4.34 11.35
C LEU A 60 -7.57 -5.36 12.10
N LYS A 61 -6.97 -6.32 11.38
CA LYS A 61 -6.03 -7.29 11.97
C LYS A 61 -4.86 -6.61 12.69
N ARG A 62 -4.31 -5.55 12.09
CA ARG A 62 -3.21 -4.79 12.69
C ARG A 62 -3.64 -4.08 13.98
N ILE A 63 -4.81 -3.44 13.99
CA ILE A 63 -5.35 -2.76 15.18
C ILE A 63 -5.51 -3.77 16.32
N ILE A 64 -6.13 -4.92 16.05
CA ILE A 64 -6.32 -5.99 17.05
C ILE A 64 -4.97 -6.46 17.61
N LYS A 65 -3.97 -6.69 16.75
CA LYS A 65 -2.62 -7.08 17.19
C LYS A 65 -2.00 -6.03 18.12
N LEU A 66 -2.09 -4.74 17.78
CA LEU A 66 -1.56 -3.65 18.59
C LEU A 66 -2.30 -3.46 19.92
N LEU A 67 -3.58 -3.82 19.99
CA LEU A 67 -4.34 -3.81 21.24
C LEU A 67 -3.85 -4.94 22.15
N ASN A 68 -3.66 -6.14 21.61
CA ASN A 68 -3.19 -7.30 22.37
C ASN A 68 -1.73 -7.18 22.85
N GLU A 69 -0.87 -6.44 22.13
CA GLU A 69 0.52 -6.19 22.55
C GLU A 69 0.64 -5.14 23.68
N LYS A 70 -0.46 -4.43 23.99
CA LYS A 70 -0.50 -3.44 25.07
C LYS A 70 -1.03 -4.02 26.39
N GLU A 71 -1.62 -5.21 26.37
CA GLU A 71 -1.98 -6.00 27.56
C GLU A 71 -0.79 -6.81 28.06
#